data_AF-V5RJ51-F1
#
_entry.id   AF-V5RJ51-F1
#
_cell.length_a   1.000
_cell.length_b   1.000
_cell.length_c   1.000
_cell.angle_alpha   90.00
_cell.angle_beta   90.00
_cell.angle_gamma   90.00
#
_symmetry.space_group_name_H-M   'P 1'
#
loop_
_entity.id
_entity.type
_entity.pdbx_description
1 polymer ?
#
loop_
_entity_poly.entity_id
_entity_poly.type
_entity_poly.pdbx_seq_one_letter_code
_entity_poly.pdbx_strand_id
1 'polypeptide(L)'
;MDAQALYKENKELKEEIEIFRKKQEYIDSGVLKTKQVYDIARYNAEKIITKAIEFVYDVKNDIENTLNKINANQNLFNKEVNEFLSRNEHFIIKDKAEIKNIADMVLKDIKI
;
A
#
# COMPACT_ATOMS: atom_id res chain seq x y z
N MET A 1 -40.14 48.69 7.92
CA MET A 1 -38.68 48.44 7.96
C MET A 1 -38.00 49.42 7.03
N ASP A 2 -36.95 50.07 7.50
CA ASP A 2 -36.18 51.05 6.72
C ASP A 2 -35.37 50.35 5.62
N ALA A 3 -35.31 50.95 4.43
CA ALA A 3 -34.56 50.44 3.28
C ALA A 3 -33.07 50.26 3.59
N GLN A 4 -32.51 51.09 4.49
CA GLN A 4 -31.14 50.92 4.98
C GLN A 4 -30.95 49.64 5.79
N ALA A 5 -31.93 49.25 6.60
CA ALA A 5 -31.86 48.01 7.40
C ALA A 5 -31.87 46.78 6.48
N LEU A 6 -32.74 46.77 5.48
CA LEU A 6 -32.80 45.71 4.46
C LEU A 6 -31.51 45.61 3.65
N TYR A 7 -30.88 46.73 3.30
CA TYR A 7 -29.62 46.73 2.57
C TYR A 7 -28.47 46.14 3.39
N LYS A 8 -28.41 46.48 4.69
CA LYS A 8 -27.42 45.94 5.62
C LYS A 8 -27.59 44.42 5.79
N GLU A 9 -28.83 43.98 6.03
CA GLU A 9 -29.17 42.56 6.14
C GLU A 9 -28.82 41.79 4.85
N ASN A 10 -29.13 42.34 3.67
CA ASN A 10 -28.78 41.72 2.40
C ASN A 10 -27.25 41.57 2.22
N LYS A 11 -26.47 42.53 2.71
CA LYS A 11 -25.01 42.48 2.66
C LYS A 11 -24.47 41.41 3.61
N GLU A 12 -24.98 41.35 4.84
CA GLU A 12 -24.60 40.34 5.83
C GLU A 12 -24.92 38.92 5.32
N LEU A 13 -26.11 38.71 4.76
CA LEU A 13 -26.50 37.43 4.16
C LEU A 13 -25.61 37.03 2.98
N LYS A 14 -25.18 37.97 2.14
CA LYS A 14 -24.24 37.69 1.03
C LYS A 14 -22.86 37.26 1.54
N GLU A 15 -22.37 37.92 2.58
CA GLU A 15 -21.10 37.56 3.22
C GLU A 15 -21.20 36.16 3.85
N GLU A 16 -22.31 35.86 4.51
CA GLU A 16 -22.56 34.56 5.12
C GLU A 16 -22.65 33.42 4.08
N ILE A 17 -23.36 33.66 2.97
CA ILE A 17 -23.43 32.72 1.84
C ILE A 17 -22.03 32.44 1.28
N GLU A 18 -21.19 33.46 1.12
CA GLU A 18 -19.84 33.25 0.60
C GLU A 18 -18.94 32.47 1.58
N ILE A 19 -19.13 32.66 2.89
CA ILE A 19 -18.47 31.85 3.91
C ILE A 19 -18.91 30.38 3.79
N PHE A 20 -20.21 30.11 3.65
CA PHE A 20 -20.71 28.76 3.48
C PHE A 20 -20.22 28.11 2.19
N ARG A 21 -20.17 28.86 1.08
CA ARG A 21 -19.65 28.39 -0.21
C ARG A 21 -18.20 27.95 -0.09
N LYS A 22 -17.35 28.75 0.53
CA LYS A 22 -15.93 28.41 0.78
C LYS A 22 -15.76 27.19 1.68
N LYS A 23 -16.60 27.04 2.71
CA LYS A 23 -16.61 25.84 3.57
C LYS A 23 -16.99 24.59 2.78
N GLN A 24 -17.99 24.70 1.91
CA GLN A 24 -18.42 23.58 1.07
C GLN A 24 -17.31 23.16 0.10
N GLU A 25 -16.66 24.11 -0.59
CA GLU A 25 -15.53 23.84 -1.48
C GLU A 25 -14.36 23.16 -0.74
N TYR A 26 -14.08 23.58 0.50
CA TYR A 26 -13.07 22.94 1.35
C TYR A 26 -13.46 21.50 1.71
N ILE A 27 -14.71 21.26 2.08
CA ILE A 27 -15.20 19.92 2.42
C ILE A 27 -15.16 19.01 1.20
N ASP A 28 -15.68 19.46 0.07
CA ASP A 28 -15.73 18.66 -1.16
C ASP A 28 -14.32 18.30 -1.64
N SER A 29 -13.39 19.26 -1.62
CA SER A 29 -11.99 19.00 -1.97
C SER A 29 -11.28 18.11 -0.94
N GLY A 30 -11.58 18.28 0.34
CA GLY A 30 -11.04 17.44 1.42
C GLY A 30 -11.50 15.99 1.31
N VAL A 31 -12.81 15.78 1.14
CA VAL A 31 -13.41 14.45 0.94
C VAL A 31 -12.84 13.77 -0.29
N LEU A 32 -12.69 14.50 -1.40
CA LEU A 32 -12.09 13.95 -2.63
C LEU A 32 -10.64 13.50 -2.40
N LYS A 33 -9.82 14.33 -1.74
CA LYS A 33 -8.42 13.98 -1.42
C LYS A 33 -8.34 12.78 -0.50
N THR A 34 -9.17 12.73 0.54
CA THR A 34 -9.21 11.60 1.48
C THR A 34 -9.58 10.32 0.74
N LYS A 35 -10.59 10.36 -0.13
CA LYS A 35 -10.98 9.20 -0.95
C LYS A 35 -9.82 8.71 -1.82
N GLN A 36 -9.13 9.61 -2.51
CA GLN A 36 -7.95 9.26 -3.32
C GLN A 36 -6.84 8.61 -2.49
N VAL A 37 -6.54 9.13 -1.30
CA VAL A 37 -5.54 8.55 -0.40
C VAL A 37 -5.95 7.14 0.04
N TYR A 38 -7.22 6.94 0.38
CA TYR A 38 -7.74 5.61 0.73
C TYR A 38 -7.67 4.63 -0.45
N ASP A 39 -8.03 5.07 -1.65
CA ASP A 39 -7.98 4.23 -2.85
C ASP A 39 -6.54 3.80 -3.18
N ILE A 40 -5.57 4.72 -3.05
CA ILE A 40 -4.14 4.42 -3.22
C ILE A 40 -3.65 3.45 -2.14
N ALA A 41 -3.98 3.72 -0.87
CA ALA A 41 -3.58 2.86 0.24
C ALA A 41 -4.15 1.44 0.10
N ARG A 42 -5.41 1.34 -0.34
CA ARG A 42 -6.08 0.07 -0.62
C ARG A 42 -5.39 -0.69 -1.75
N TYR A 43 -5.15 -0.05 -2.90
CA TYR A 43 -4.46 -0.67 -4.02
C TYR A 43 -3.06 -1.17 -3.63
N ASN A 44 -2.33 -0.39 -2.84
CA ASN A 44 -1.01 -0.80 -2.35
C ASN A 44 -1.09 -1.99 -1.40
N ALA A 45 -2.06 -2.00 -0.49
CA ALA A 45 -2.30 -3.14 0.40
C ALA A 45 -2.64 -4.40 -0.39
N GLU A 46 -3.54 -4.31 -1.38
CA GLU A 46 -3.88 -5.40 -2.29
C GLU A 46 -2.63 -5.94 -3.00
N LYS A 47 -1.78 -5.06 -3.56
CA LYS A 47 -0.53 -5.46 -4.21
C LYS A 47 0.45 -6.16 -3.27
N ILE A 48 0.59 -5.69 -2.02
CA ILE A 48 1.44 -6.32 -1.00
C ILE A 48 0.90 -7.72 -0.66
N ILE A 49 -0.40 -7.84 -0.45
CA ILE A 49 -1.06 -9.12 -0.12
C ILE A 49 -0.87 -10.10 -1.27
N THR A 50 -1.13 -9.71 -2.51
CA THR A 50 -0.94 -10.58 -3.69
C THR A 50 0.49 -11.08 -3.78
N LYS A 51 1.48 -10.19 -3.66
CA LYS A 51 2.90 -10.59 -3.69
C LYS A 51 3.27 -11.54 -2.55
N ALA A 52 2.69 -11.34 -1.37
CA ALA A 52 2.93 -12.24 -0.23
C ALA A 52 2.34 -13.64 -0.49
N ILE A 53 1.15 -13.71 -1.10
CA ILE A 53 0.51 -14.99 -1.47
C ILE A 53 1.32 -15.71 -2.55
N GLU A 54 1.71 -15.00 -3.61
CA GLU A 54 2.57 -15.53 -4.68
C GLU A 54 3.86 -16.10 -4.10
N PHE A 55 4.53 -15.32 -3.24
CA PHE A 55 5.73 -15.76 -2.55
C PHE A 55 5.54 -17.04 -1.74
N VAL A 56 4.48 -17.11 -0.92
CA VAL A 56 4.20 -18.31 -0.11
C VAL A 56 3.95 -19.52 -1.01
N TYR A 57 3.28 -19.34 -2.14
CA TYR A 57 3.01 -20.41 -3.08
C TYR A 57 4.30 -20.92 -3.74
N ASP A 58 5.16 -20.02 -4.18
CA ASP A 58 6.44 -20.37 -4.81
C ASP A 58 7.36 -21.12 -3.83
N VAL A 59 7.49 -20.62 -2.59
CA VAL A 59 8.27 -21.29 -1.54
C VAL A 59 7.70 -22.66 -1.21
N LYS A 60 6.38 -22.78 -1.11
CA LYS A 60 5.72 -24.08 -0.88
C LYS A 60 6.08 -25.07 -2.00
N ASN A 61 5.97 -24.66 -3.26
CA ASN A 61 6.28 -25.52 -4.40
C ASN A 61 7.76 -25.92 -4.41
N ASP A 62 8.66 -25.00 -4.09
CA ASP A 62 10.09 -25.28 -4.00
C ASP A 62 10.42 -26.30 -2.89
N ILE A 63 9.75 -26.19 -1.74
CA ILE A 63 9.86 -27.18 -0.65
C ILE A 63 9.34 -28.54 -1.13
N GLU A 64 8.13 -28.61 -1.70
CA GLU A 64 7.54 -29.86 -2.18
C GLU A 64 8.43 -30.53 -3.24
N ASN A 65 8.94 -29.76 -4.20
CA ASN A 65 9.85 -30.26 -5.24
C ASN A 65 11.17 -30.79 -4.64
N THR A 66 11.74 -30.08 -3.67
CA THR A 66 12.97 -30.51 -2.99
C THR A 66 12.75 -31.80 -2.22
N LEU A 67 11.65 -31.89 -1.46
CA LEU A 67 11.28 -33.11 -0.73
C LEU A 67 11.03 -34.29 -1.67
N ASN A 68 10.36 -34.07 -2.80
CA ASN A 68 10.13 -35.12 -3.80
C ASN A 68 11.43 -35.68 -4.37
N LYS A 69 12.42 -34.84 -4.65
CA LYS A 69 13.75 -35.27 -5.11
C LYS A 69 14.51 -36.05 -4.04
N ILE A 70 14.45 -35.60 -2.79
CA ILE A 70 15.06 -36.29 -1.64
C ILE A 70 14.41 -37.67 -1.43
N ASN A 71 13.08 -37.75 -1.53
CA ASN A 71 12.33 -38.99 -1.40
C ASN A 71 12.65 -39.97 -2.54
N ALA A 72 12.89 -39.45 -3.75
CA ALA A 72 13.31 -40.28 -4.89
C ALA A 72 14.75 -40.81 -4.74
N ASN A 73 15.65 -40.06 -4.09
CA ASN A 73 17.01 -40.51 -3.81
C ASN A 73 17.59 -39.84 -2.55
N GLN A 74 17.56 -40.57 -1.43
CA GLN A 74 18.00 -40.05 -0.13
C GLN A 74 19.49 -39.67 -0.08
N ASN A 75 20.33 -40.28 -0.93
CA ASN A 75 21.76 -39.95 -0.99
C ASN A 75 22.02 -38.52 -1.50
N LEU A 76 21.02 -37.88 -2.11
CA LEU A 76 21.10 -36.51 -2.62
C LEU A 76 20.69 -35.45 -1.57
N PHE A 77 20.34 -35.84 -0.34
CA PHE A 77 19.83 -34.92 0.69
C PHE A 77 20.63 -33.62 0.81
N ASN A 78 21.94 -33.72 1.08
CA ASN A 78 22.79 -32.54 1.25
C ASN A 78 22.86 -31.67 -0.01
N LYS A 79 22.83 -32.29 -1.19
CA LYS A 79 22.87 -31.57 -2.46
C LYS A 79 21.57 -30.79 -2.68
N GLU A 80 20.43 -31.44 -2.56
CA GLU A 80 19.11 -30.83 -2.82
C GLU A 80 18.78 -29.74 -1.79
N VAL A 81 19.16 -29.92 -0.53
CA VAL A 81 19.02 -28.89 0.52
C VAL A 81 19.90 -27.68 0.22
N ASN A 82 21.17 -27.86 -0.17
CA ASN A 82 22.05 -26.75 -0.52
C ASN A 82 21.58 -26.00 -1.77
N GLU A 83 21.08 -26.71 -2.78
CA GLU A 83 20.48 -26.07 -3.95
C GLU A 83 19.21 -25.28 -3.58
N PHE A 84 18.35 -25.82 -2.70
CA PHE A 84 17.18 -25.08 -2.19
C PHE A 84 17.58 -23.80 -1.47
N LEU A 85 18.56 -23.88 -0.55
CA LEU A 85 19.06 -22.74 0.20
C LEU A 85 19.67 -21.68 -0.73
N SER A 86 20.44 -22.09 -1.75
CA SER A 86 21.03 -21.17 -2.73
C SER A 86 19.97 -20.50 -3.60
N ARG A 87 18.98 -21.25 -4.12
CA ARG A 87 17.86 -20.68 -4.88
C ARG A 87 17.08 -19.65 -4.05
N ASN A 88 16.97 -19.87 -2.75
CA ASN A 88 16.18 -19.04 -1.83
C ASN A 88 17.03 -18.08 -0.97
N GLU A 89 18.32 -17.93 -1.25
CA GLU A 89 19.28 -17.19 -0.42
C GLU A 89 18.86 -15.72 -0.20
N HIS A 90 18.41 -15.10 -1.29
CA HIS A 90 17.88 -13.74 -1.32
C HIS A 90 16.63 -13.51 -0.44
N PHE A 91 16.04 -14.57 0.11
CA PHE A 91 14.95 -14.52 1.08
C PHE A 91 15.39 -14.90 2.49
N ILE A 92 16.28 -15.90 2.61
CA ILE A 92 16.68 -16.50 3.88
C ILE A 92 17.69 -15.61 4.61
N ILE A 93 18.49 -14.85 3.87
CA ILE A 93 19.45 -13.90 4.41
C ILE A 93 18.93 -12.50 4.08
N LYS A 94 18.22 -11.88 5.02
CA LYS A 94 17.97 -10.44 4.98
C LYS A 94 18.37 -9.82 6.30
N ASP A 95 19.39 -8.96 6.25
CA ASP A 95 19.66 -8.02 7.32
C ASP A 95 18.44 -7.08 7.47
N LYS A 96 18.11 -6.67 8.71
CA LYS A 96 17.14 -5.62 8.97
C LYS A 96 17.40 -4.37 8.12
N ALA A 97 18.67 -4.07 7.80
CA ALA A 97 19.04 -2.97 6.92
C ALA A 97 18.53 -3.15 5.47
N GLU A 98 18.59 -4.36 4.91
CA GLU A 98 18.07 -4.64 3.57
C GLU A 98 16.54 -4.62 3.52
N ILE A 99 15.87 -5.12 4.58
CA ILE A 99 14.42 -5.05 4.70
C ILE A 99 13.97 -3.58 4.69
N LYS A 100 14.70 -2.71 5.41
CA LYS A 100 14.43 -1.27 5.44
C LYS A 100 14.64 -0.63 4.06
N ASN A 101 15.72 -0.95 3.37
CA ASN A 101 15.98 -0.42 2.02
C ASN A 101 14.91 -0.83 1.00
N ILE A 102 14.44 -2.08 1.05
CA ILE A 102 13.34 -2.55 0.18
C ILE A 102 12.03 -1.83 0.52
N ALA A 103 11.73 -1.65 1.80
CA ALA A 103 10.56 -0.88 2.24
C ALA A 103 10.64 0.58 1.76
N ASP A 104 11.81 1.21 1.85
CA ASP A 104 12.04 2.58 1.38
C ASP A 104 11.93 2.71 -0.15
N MET A 105 12.34 1.68 -0.92
CA MET A 105 12.13 1.63 -2.38
C MET A 105 10.65 1.51 -2.72
N VAL A 106 9.91 0.63 -2.05
CA VAL A 106 8.46 0.48 -2.22
C VAL A 106 7.75 1.80 -1.87
N LEU A 107 8.17 2.48 -0.80
CA LEU A 107 7.63 3.79 -0.41
C LEU A 107 8.00 4.92 -1.39
N LYS A 108 9.16 4.84 -2.05
CA LYS A 108 9.54 5.80 -3.11
C LYS A 108 8.70 5.67 -4.36
N ASP A 109 8.41 4.44 -4.79
CA ASP A 109 7.52 4.18 -5.92
C ASP A 109 6.05 4.58 -5.62
N ILE A 110 5.72 4.78 -4.34
CA ILE A 110 4.41 5.26 -3.86
C ILE A 110 4.31 6.80 -3.88
N LYS A 111 5.44 7.53 -3.89
CA LYS A 111 5.43 9.00 -3.99
C LYS A 111 5.25 9.43 -5.44
N ILE A 112 4.01 9.73 -5.82
CA ILE A 112 3.67 10.59 -6.97
C ILE A 112 3.80 12.05 -6.54
#